data_AF-A0AAN0J714-F1
#
_entry.id   AF-A0AAN0J714-F1
#
_cell.length_a   1.000
_cell.length_b   1.000
_cell.length_c   1.000
_cell.angle_alpha   90.00
_cell.angle_beta   90.00
_cell.angle_gamma   90.00
#
_symmetry.space_group_name_H-M   'P 1'
#
loop_
_entity.id
_entity.type
_entity.pdbx_description
1 polymer ?
#
loop_
_entity_poly.entity_id
_entity_poly.type
_entity_poly.pdbx_seq_one_letter_code
_entity_poly.pdbx_strand_id
1 'polypeptide(L)'
;MYEAKLIKESYPISNVKGETLLDEIQEAVCINYRKLKPFAEILCTCSITIMVGRAIKRDYRKVYGSDDENIEGLKIYLPNSITSKFKSMRLKFGQAFINVRSIMMSNHQSQSIDDIKRVLGLQLQLARCEDIRSILQLIHDESSLDDISLLEHLVNKLNIDDAKIVIEDYKGAIEELKMKLRQFLKGELSKALSLIQYVTIVVDKDTNESVLKDVKKLSSAVLPHYVKLNVIRLWDIWKQKSFTDTYVDPTVQSKDTTVSPKVSAGTTESVSHSYQEEEENTDNEDEVMLLQEKVKRIQKQLEEEKELHEKEKQLHKQAKREYEEEILQQKREVIQNEERIATLTELHEEVIGLLKLKGEQNEELKSDNELTHKQLEKEKEDLQRKIHDLQQELEQVSVHCNYTITQSELQSEIQKIKNENEIFQKQRKALILENERLMSLLKEYNGILIINNYY
;
A
#
# COMPACT_ATOMS: atom_id res chain seq x y z
N MET A 1 -45.09 -51.89 -45.19
CA MET A 1 -45.64 -50.87 -46.12
C MET A 1 -46.68 -50.00 -45.41
N TYR A 2 -46.31 -49.31 -44.32
CA TYR A 2 -47.20 -48.34 -43.66
C TYR A 2 -46.40 -47.19 -43.01
N GLU A 3 -45.37 -46.73 -43.72
CA GLU A 3 -44.56 -45.53 -43.37
C GLU A 3 -44.62 -44.44 -44.46
N ALA A 4 -45.65 -44.48 -45.33
CA ALA A 4 -45.85 -43.49 -46.39
C ALA A 4 -47.12 -42.64 -46.19
N LYS A 5 -47.62 -42.56 -44.95
CA LYS A 5 -48.86 -41.82 -44.63
C LYS A 5 -48.75 -40.79 -43.49
N LEU A 6 -47.53 -40.40 -43.12
CA LEU A 6 -47.27 -39.31 -42.16
C LEU A 6 -46.32 -38.21 -42.69
N ILE A 7 -46.09 -38.16 -44.00
CA ILE A 7 -45.31 -37.09 -44.66
C ILE A 7 -46.15 -36.42 -45.76
N LYS A 8 -47.43 -36.14 -45.45
CA LYS A 8 -48.31 -35.37 -46.34
C LYS A 8 -49.19 -34.34 -45.63
N GLU A 9 -48.80 -33.96 -44.41
CA GLU A 9 -49.34 -32.79 -43.69
C GLU A 9 -48.23 -31.89 -43.13
N SER A 10 -47.02 -31.91 -43.70
CA SER A 10 -46.11 -30.79 -43.50
C SER A 10 -46.50 -29.69 -44.49
N TYR A 11 -47.21 -28.69 -43.99
CA TYR A 11 -47.32 -27.37 -44.60
C TYR A 11 -46.04 -27.00 -45.35
N PRO A 12 -46.11 -26.48 -46.59
CA PRO A 12 -44.98 -25.78 -47.16
C PRO A 12 -44.80 -24.51 -46.33
N ILE A 13 -43.93 -24.55 -45.32
CA ILE A 13 -43.45 -23.33 -44.68
C ILE A 13 -42.66 -22.62 -45.77
N SER A 14 -43.33 -21.69 -46.43
CA SER A 14 -42.74 -20.73 -47.35
C SER A 14 -41.46 -20.16 -46.73
N ASN A 15 -40.32 -20.40 -47.37
CA ASN A 15 -39.01 -19.81 -47.02
C ASN A 15 -39.03 -18.27 -46.94
N VAL A 16 -40.09 -17.63 -47.43
CA VAL A 16 -40.35 -16.19 -47.35
C VAL A 16 -40.27 -15.66 -45.91
N LYS A 17 -40.77 -16.40 -44.90
CA LYS A 17 -40.73 -15.92 -43.50
C LYS A 17 -39.33 -15.93 -42.88
N GLY A 18 -38.45 -16.82 -43.34
CA GLY A 18 -37.08 -16.91 -42.81
C GLY A 18 -36.19 -15.80 -43.33
N GLU A 19 -36.34 -15.44 -44.62
CA GLU A 19 -35.64 -14.33 -45.25
C GLU A 19 -36.08 -12.99 -44.65
N THR A 20 -37.40 -12.75 -44.52
CA THR A 20 -37.91 -11.53 -43.87
C THR A 20 -37.41 -11.38 -42.43
N LEU A 21 -37.36 -12.46 -41.66
CA LEU A 21 -36.85 -12.42 -40.28
C LEU A 21 -35.35 -12.12 -40.24
N LEU A 22 -34.56 -12.65 -41.19
CA LEU A 22 -33.13 -12.36 -41.28
C LEU A 22 -32.89 -10.90 -41.66
N ASP A 23 -33.69 -10.34 -42.58
CA ASP A 23 -33.63 -8.93 -42.96
C ASP A 23 -33.96 -8.01 -41.78
N GLU A 24 -35.02 -8.32 -41.00
CA GLU A 24 -35.38 -7.57 -39.79
C GLU A 24 -34.29 -7.65 -38.71
N ILE A 25 -33.67 -8.82 -38.52
CA ILE A 25 -32.56 -9.00 -37.58
C ILE A 25 -31.35 -8.20 -38.05
N GLN A 26 -31.05 -8.21 -39.36
CA GLN A 26 -29.96 -7.44 -39.94
C GLN A 26 -30.20 -5.95 -39.74
N GLU A 27 -31.40 -5.44 -40.03
CA GLU A 27 -31.76 -4.05 -39.83
C GLU A 27 -31.66 -3.65 -38.34
N ALA A 28 -32.18 -4.48 -37.44
CA ALA A 28 -32.09 -4.25 -36.00
C ALA A 28 -30.64 -4.22 -35.49
N VAL A 29 -29.76 -5.08 -36.03
CA VAL A 29 -28.32 -5.10 -35.71
C VAL A 29 -27.60 -3.90 -36.32
N CYS A 30 -27.95 -3.47 -37.53
CA CYS A 30 -27.40 -2.27 -38.17
C CYS A 30 -27.74 -1.00 -37.37
N ILE A 31 -28.97 -0.93 -36.83
CA ILE A 31 -29.40 0.17 -35.96
C ILE A 31 -28.69 0.11 -34.59
N ASN A 32 -28.51 -1.09 -34.03
CA ASN A 32 -27.85 -1.28 -32.74
C ASN A 32 -27.02 -2.56 -32.73
N TYR A 33 -25.71 -2.41 -32.96
CA TYR A 33 -24.76 -3.53 -33.02
C TYR A 33 -24.76 -4.38 -31.74
N ARG A 34 -25.17 -3.83 -30.58
CA ARG A 34 -25.24 -4.59 -29.32
C ARG A 34 -26.27 -5.72 -29.36
N LYS A 35 -27.27 -5.66 -30.26
CA LYS A 35 -28.25 -6.73 -30.48
C LYS A 35 -27.63 -7.99 -31.10
N LEU A 36 -26.42 -7.89 -31.67
CA LEU A 36 -25.71 -9.02 -32.25
C LEU A 36 -25.29 -10.06 -31.20
N LYS A 37 -25.00 -9.62 -29.96
CA LYS A 37 -24.64 -10.51 -28.84
C LYS A 37 -25.78 -11.43 -28.37
N PRO A 38 -26.97 -10.92 -27.99
CA PRO A 38 -28.10 -11.77 -27.63
C PRO A 38 -28.56 -12.64 -28.81
N PHE A 39 -28.50 -12.14 -30.04
CA PHE A 39 -28.78 -12.95 -31.23
C PHE A 39 -27.81 -14.14 -31.35
N ALA A 40 -26.50 -13.91 -31.19
CA ALA A 40 -25.50 -14.98 -31.21
C ALA A 40 -25.67 -15.98 -30.05
N GLU A 41 -26.19 -15.54 -28.90
CA GLU A 41 -26.55 -16.41 -27.78
C GLU A 41 -27.75 -17.31 -28.10
N ILE A 42 -28.78 -16.77 -28.73
CA ILE A 42 -29.91 -17.55 -29.23
C ILE A 42 -29.41 -18.61 -30.22
N LEU A 43 -28.55 -18.24 -31.17
CA LEU A 43 -27.95 -19.19 -32.11
C LEU A 43 -27.11 -20.28 -31.42
N CYS A 44 -26.58 -20.02 -30.22
CA CYS A 44 -25.85 -21.04 -29.46
C CYS A 44 -26.75 -22.09 -28.80
N THR A 45 -28.06 -21.84 -28.68
CA THR A 45 -29.01 -22.77 -28.03
C THR A 45 -29.38 -23.97 -28.91
N CYS A 46 -29.25 -23.84 -30.23
CA CYS A 46 -29.53 -24.91 -31.19
C CYS A 46 -28.22 -25.52 -31.71
N SER A 47 -28.15 -26.85 -31.72
CA SER A 47 -26.96 -27.61 -32.13
C SER A 47 -26.55 -27.36 -33.59
N ILE A 48 -27.51 -27.02 -34.45
CA ILE A 48 -27.28 -26.71 -35.88
C ILE A 48 -26.60 -25.34 -36.03
N THR A 49 -26.99 -24.34 -35.23
CA THR A 49 -26.53 -22.95 -35.37
C THR A 49 -25.39 -22.58 -34.40
N ILE A 50 -24.99 -23.49 -33.52
CA ILE A 50 -24.01 -23.22 -32.45
C ILE A 50 -22.65 -22.75 -32.97
N MET A 51 -22.21 -23.25 -34.13
CA MET A 51 -20.94 -22.83 -34.73
C MET A 51 -21.00 -21.39 -35.23
N VAL A 52 -22.12 -21.00 -35.85
CA VAL A 52 -22.37 -19.64 -36.31
C VAL A 52 -22.46 -18.69 -35.12
N GLY A 53 -23.23 -19.05 -34.09
CA GLY A 53 -23.32 -18.27 -32.84
C GLY A 53 -21.96 -18.07 -32.17
N ARG A 54 -21.13 -19.12 -32.07
CA ARG A 54 -19.77 -19.02 -31.52
C ARG A 54 -18.84 -18.14 -32.36
N ALA A 55 -18.91 -18.24 -33.69
CA ALA A 55 -18.12 -17.41 -34.59
C ALA A 55 -18.48 -15.93 -34.41
N ILE A 56 -19.78 -15.60 -34.42
CA ILE A 56 -20.28 -14.24 -34.19
C ILE A 56 -19.85 -13.73 -32.81
N LYS A 57 -20.00 -14.51 -31.72
CA LYS A 57 -19.55 -14.09 -30.38
C LYS A 57 -18.06 -13.78 -30.32
N ARG A 58 -17.23 -14.59 -30.97
CA ARG A 58 -15.77 -14.40 -31.02
C ARG A 58 -15.41 -13.13 -31.79
N ASP A 59 -16.02 -12.91 -32.95
CA ASP A 59 -15.68 -11.77 -33.81
C ASP A 59 -16.29 -10.46 -33.26
N TYR A 60 -17.51 -10.51 -32.70
CA TYR A 60 -18.09 -9.43 -31.90
C TYR A 60 -17.16 -9.01 -30.75
N ARG A 61 -16.61 -9.96 -29.98
CA ARG A 61 -15.66 -9.65 -28.90
C ARG A 61 -14.37 -9.00 -29.41
N LYS A 62 -13.88 -9.37 -30.59
CA LYS A 62 -12.67 -8.76 -31.17
C LYS A 62 -12.91 -7.30 -31.57
N VAL A 63 -14.08 -7.00 -32.11
CA VAL A 63 -14.40 -5.67 -32.67
C VAL A 63 -14.97 -4.73 -31.60
N TYR A 64 -15.84 -5.24 -30.72
CA TYR A 64 -16.62 -4.47 -29.75
C TYR A 64 -16.36 -4.88 -28.30
N GLY A 65 -15.25 -5.57 -28.03
CA GLY A 65 -14.91 -6.08 -26.70
C GLY A 65 -14.76 -5.00 -25.62
N SER A 66 -14.54 -3.74 -26.01
CA SER A 66 -14.54 -2.57 -25.12
C SER A 66 -15.93 -2.13 -24.67
N ASP A 67 -16.97 -2.43 -25.46
CA ASP A 67 -18.34 -1.95 -25.20
C ASP A 67 -19.13 -2.91 -24.29
N ASP A 68 -18.57 -4.11 -24.09
CA ASP A 68 -18.95 -5.11 -23.10
C ASP A 68 -18.51 -4.70 -21.66
N GLU A 69 -17.96 -3.50 -21.46
CA GLU A 69 -17.65 -2.94 -20.12
C GLU A 69 -18.90 -2.56 -19.29
N ASN A 70 -20.10 -2.66 -19.88
CA ASN A 70 -21.38 -2.59 -19.17
C ASN A 70 -21.91 -3.98 -18.74
N ILE A 71 -21.06 -5.01 -18.68
CA ILE A 71 -21.37 -6.20 -17.89
C ILE A 71 -21.35 -5.78 -16.41
N GLU A 72 -22.38 -6.17 -15.69
CA GLU A 72 -22.68 -6.04 -14.26
C GLU A 72 -21.55 -6.56 -13.33
N GLY A 73 -20.36 -5.96 -13.44
CA GLY A 73 -19.17 -6.25 -12.65
C GLY A 73 -19.10 -5.37 -11.41
N LEU A 74 -18.45 -5.87 -10.36
CA LEU A 74 -18.29 -5.11 -9.12
C LEU A 74 -17.38 -3.90 -9.38
N LYS A 75 -17.92 -2.70 -9.16
CA LYS A 75 -17.15 -1.45 -9.14
C LYS A 75 -16.66 -1.18 -7.72
N ILE A 76 -15.35 -1.09 -7.54
CA ILE A 76 -14.71 -0.79 -6.27
C ILE A 76 -14.08 0.59 -6.37
N TYR A 77 -14.53 1.53 -5.56
CA TYR A 77 -13.95 2.87 -5.49
C TYR A 77 -12.79 2.84 -4.49
N LEU A 78 -11.56 3.03 -4.99
CA LEU A 78 -10.38 3.02 -4.14
C LEU A 78 -10.34 4.31 -3.32
N PRO A 79 -10.33 4.25 -1.98
CA PRO A 79 -10.37 5.44 -1.15
C PRO A 79 -9.08 6.26 -1.32
N ASN A 80 -9.21 7.58 -1.20
CA ASN A 80 -8.10 8.52 -1.35
C ASN A 80 -6.93 8.22 -0.39
N SER A 81 -7.19 7.66 0.78
CA SER A 81 -6.14 7.23 1.72
C SER A 81 -5.22 6.15 1.13
N ILE A 82 -5.74 5.22 0.33
CA ILE A 82 -4.97 4.18 -0.34
C ILE A 82 -4.32 4.75 -1.61
N THR A 83 -5.07 5.48 -2.43
CA THR A 83 -4.53 6.11 -3.66
C THR A 83 -3.36 7.05 -3.35
N SER A 84 -3.45 7.84 -2.28
CA SER A 84 -2.35 8.70 -1.81
C SER A 84 -1.15 7.90 -1.30
N LYS A 85 -1.35 6.72 -0.70
CA LYS A 85 -0.25 5.83 -0.32
C LYS A 85 0.48 5.27 -1.55
N PHE A 86 -0.22 4.96 -2.64
CA PHE A 86 0.43 4.62 -3.92
C PHE A 86 1.27 5.79 -4.46
N LYS A 87 0.73 7.01 -4.48
CA LYS A 87 1.47 8.22 -4.89
C LYS A 87 2.73 8.41 -4.05
N SER A 88 2.60 8.29 -2.72
CA SER A 88 3.73 8.36 -1.78
C SER A 88 4.75 7.23 -2.02
N MET A 89 4.30 6.00 -2.28
CA MET A 89 5.20 4.89 -2.58
C MET A 89 5.95 5.07 -3.89
N ARG A 90 5.36 5.73 -4.89
CA ARG A 90 6.07 6.10 -6.11
C ARG A 90 7.19 7.12 -5.86
N LEU A 91 6.98 8.08 -4.97
CA LEU A 91 8.04 9.00 -4.55
C LEU A 91 9.15 8.24 -3.79
N LYS A 92 8.78 7.36 -2.86
CA LYS A 92 9.75 6.53 -2.13
C LYS A 92 10.53 5.59 -3.05
N PHE A 93 9.90 5.06 -4.09
CA PHE A 93 10.54 4.23 -5.11
C PHE A 93 11.64 5.02 -5.81
N GLY A 94 11.33 6.20 -6.35
CA GLY A 94 12.34 7.07 -6.95
C GLY A 94 13.45 7.46 -5.97
N GLN A 95 13.09 7.79 -4.72
CA GLN A 95 14.05 8.15 -3.69
C GLN A 95 15.00 7.00 -3.33
N ALA A 96 14.52 5.76 -3.27
CA ALA A 96 15.35 4.60 -2.98
C ALA A 96 16.45 4.45 -4.05
N PHE A 97 16.10 4.58 -5.33
CA PHE A 97 17.08 4.53 -6.42
C PHE A 97 18.08 5.69 -6.36
N ILE A 98 17.63 6.91 -6.04
CA ILE A 98 18.52 8.07 -5.87
C ILE A 98 19.49 7.85 -4.70
N ASN A 99 19.01 7.34 -3.57
CA ASN A 99 19.83 7.07 -2.40
C ASN A 99 20.86 5.99 -2.69
N VAL A 100 20.44 4.85 -3.27
CA VAL A 100 21.36 3.77 -3.66
C VAL A 100 22.40 4.28 -4.65
N ARG A 101 21.99 5.08 -5.66
CA ARG A 101 22.93 5.71 -6.59
C ARG A 101 23.95 6.58 -5.87
N SER A 102 23.51 7.42 -4.93
CA SER A 102 24.41 8.30 -4.17
C SER A 102 25.42 7.48 -3.38
N ILE A 103 24.96 6.44 -2.68
CA ILE A 103 25.81 5.55 -1.89
C ILE A 103 26.85 4.87 -2.80
N MET A 104 26.41 4.32 -3.94
CA MET A 104 27.29 3.67 -4.92
C MET A 104 28.35 4.62 -5.48
N MET A 105 28.02 5.90 -5.70
CA MET A 105 28.96 6.90 -6.19
C MET A 105 29.93 7.39 -5.11
N SER A 106 29.54 7.37 -3.84
CA SER A 106 30.38 7.75 -2.69
C SER A 106 31.27 6.61 -2.20
N ASN A 107 30.99 5.36 -2.55
CA ASN A 107 31.77 4.22 -2.11
C ASN A 107 33.07 4.10 -2.93
N HIS A 108 34.22 4.31 -2.31
CA HIS A 108 35.54 4.35 -2.97
C HIS A 108 36.06 2.98 -3.45
N GLN A 109 35.35 1.88 -3.17
CA GLN A 109 35.63 0.57 -3.75
C GLN A 109 35.05 0.51 -5.17
N SER A 110 35.74 1.12 -6.13
CA SER A 110 35.30 1.18 -7.53
C SER A 110 35.38 -0.21 -8.18
N GLN A 111 34.33 -1.02 -8.04
CA GLN A 111 34.14 -2.16 -8.94
C GLN A 111 33.98 -1.66 -10.37
N SER A 112 34.63 -2.35 -11.31
CA SER A 112 34.55 -2.00 -12.73
C SER A 112 33.09 -2.07 -13.19
N ILE A 113 32.70 -1.14 -14.06
CA ILE A 113 31.42 -1.18 -14.75
C ILE A 113 31.22 -2.54 -15.43
N ASP A 114 32.28 -3.14 -15.97
CA ASP A 114 32.21 -4.47 -16.61
C ASP A 114 31.90 -5.59 -15.61
N ASP A 115 32.36 -5.48 -14.37
CA ASP A 115 32.05 -6.44 -13.31
C ASP A 115 30.58 -6.32 -12.92
N ILE A 116 30.07 -5.09 -12.78
CA ILE A 116 28.64 -4.82 -12.55
C ILE A 116 27.79 -5.39 -13.70
N LYS A 117 28.24 -5.21 -14.95
CA LYS A 117 27.53 -5.77 -16.12
C LYS A 117 27.49 -7.29 -16.12
N ARG A 118 28.58 -7.95 -15.72
CA ARG A 118 28.62 -9.43 -15.56
C ARG A 118 27.68 -9.91 -14.47
N VAL A 119 27.60 -9.19 -13.35
CA VAL A 119 26.72 -9.54 -12.23
C VAL A 119 25.25 -9.58 -12.65
N LEU A 120 24.81 -8.62 -13.46
CA LEU A 120 23.41 -8.50 -13.84
C LEU A 120 22.97 -9.48 -14.94
N GLY A 121 23.89 -10.11 -15.68
CA GLY A 121 23.56 -11.11 -16.71
C GLY A 121 22.80 -10.58 -17.94
N LEU A 122 22.50 -9.27 -18.01
CA LEU A 122 21.72 -8.61 -19.07
C LEU A 122 22.63 -7.96 -20.13
N GLN A 123 23.61 -8.71 -20.64
CA GLN A 123 24.71 -8.16 -21.47
C GLN A 123 24.23 -7.32 -22.68
N LEU A 124 23.14 -7.71 -23.35
CA LEU A 124 22.63 -6.99 -24.54
C LEU A 124 22.05 -5.60 -24.21
N GLN A 125 21.29 -5.47 -23.12
CA GLN A 125 20.72 -4.18 -22.70
C GLN A 125 21.79 -3.30 -22.05
N LEU A 126 22.72 -3.92 -21.31
CA LEU A 126 23.80 -3.25 -20.59
C LEU A 126 24.96 -2.82 -21.50
N ALA A 127 25.06 -3.32 -22.72
CA ALA A 127 26.06 -2.88 -23.71
C ALA A 127 26.00 -1.37 -23.97
N ARG A 128 24.79 -0.78 -23.87
CA ARG A 128 24.55 0.66 -24.08
C ARG A 128 24.79 1.51 -22.82
N CYS A 129 24.97 0.90 -21.66
CA CYS A 129 25.19 1.64 -20.41
C CYS A 129 26.67 2.01 -20.27
N GLU A 130 26.97 3.30 -20.28
CA GLU A 130 28.35 3.81 -20.16
C GLU A 130 28.81 3.98 -18.72
N ASP A 131 27.87 4.16 -17.78
CA ASP A 131 28.17 4.40 -16.37
C ASP A 131 27.13 3.78 -15.42
N ILE A 132 27.42 3.83 -14.12
CA ILE A 132 26.53 3.33 -13.04
C ILE A 132 25.16 4.00 -13.11
N ARG A 133 25.08 5.27 -13.53
CA ARG A 133 23.82 6.02 -13.63
C ARG A 133 22.92 5.40 -14.69
N SER A 134 23.50 5.08 -15.84
CA SER A 134 22.83 4.43 -16.96
C SER A 134 22.36 3.01 -16.61
N ILE A 135 23.16 2.28 -15.82
CA ILE A 135 22.79 0.95 -15.32
C ILE A 135 21.62 1.03 -14.34
N LEU A 136 21.70 1.91 -13.33
CA LEU A 136 20.63 2.06 -12.35
C LEU A 136 19.34 2.60 -12.96
N GLN A 137 19.43 3.45 -14.00
CA GLN A 137 18.27 3.89 -14.77
C GLN A 137 17.60 2.72 -15.49
N LEU A 138 18.37 1.85 -16.15
CA LEU A 138 17.83 0.64 -16.79
C LEU A 138 17.14 -0.26 -15.76
N ILE A 139 17.79 -0.48 -14.60
CA ILE A 139 17.20 -1.28 -13.52
C ILE A 139 15.91 -0.64 -13.03
N HIS A 140 15.88 0.68 -12.84
CA HIS A 140 14.68 1.42 -12.44
C HIS A 140 13.53 1.22 -13.44
N ASP A 141 13.82 1.28 -14.74
CA ASP A 141 12.82 1.20 -15.80
C ASP A 141 12.27 -0.22 -15.98
N GLU A 142 13.09 -1.25 -15.73
CA GLU A 142 12.69 -2.66 -15.69
C GLU A 142 12.06 -3.07 -14.34
N SER A 143 12.25 -2.25 -13.31
CA SER A 143 11.67 -2.48 -11.99
C SER A 143 10.21 -2.03 -11.94
N SER A 144 9.47 -2.61 -11.02
CA SER A 144 8.11 -2.18 -10.70
C SER A 144 7.98 -1.85 -9.22
N LEU A 145 6.85 -1.25 -8.83
CA LEU A 145 6.69 -0.74 -7.47
C LEU A 145 6.87 -1.82 -6.37
N ASP A 146 6.69 -3.09 -6.69
CA ASP A 146 6.88 -4.19 -5.73
C ASP A 146 7.92 -5.22 -6.13
N ASP A 147 8.60 -5.00 -7.25
CA ASP A 147 9.68 -5.85 -7.70
C ASP A 147 10.88 -4.97 -8.03
N ILE A 148 11.79 -4.92 -7.06
CA ILE A 148 13.12 -4.29 -7.16
C ILE A 148 14.22 -5.35 -7.07
N SER A 149 13.92 -6.61 -7.42
CA SER A 149 14.82 -7.74 -7.22
C SER A 149 16.16 -7.56 -7.94
N LEU A 150 16.17 -6.88 -9.09
CA LEU A 150 17.40 -6.55 -9.82
C LEU A 150 18.29 -5.57 -9.02
N LEU A 151 17.69 -4.54 -8.41
CA LEU A 151 18.42 -3.58 -7.59
C LEU A 151 18.98 -4.26 -6.32
N GLU A 152 18.17 -5.10 -5.69
CA GLU A 152 18.59 -5.88 -4.53
C GLU A 152 19.72 -6.87 -4.86
N HIS A 153 19.58 -7.62 -5.95
CA HIS A 153 20.63 -8.54 -6.39
C HIS A 153 21.95 -7.80 -6.61
N LEU A 154 21.89 -6.64 -7.25
CA LEU A 154 23.06 -5.79 -7.46
C LEU A 154 23.68 -5.37 -6.11
N VAL A 155 22.92 -4.73 -5.23
CA VAL A 155 23.41 -4.23 -3.94
C VAL A 155 23.99 -5.35 -3.07
N ASN A 156 23.36 -6.53 -3.05
CA ASN A 156 23.85 -7.69 -2.31
C ASN A 156 25.15 -8.22 -2.90
N LYS A 157 25.27 -8.29 -4.23
CA LYS A 157 26.47 -8.81 -4.88
C LYS A 157 27.67 -7.88 -4.74
N LEU A 158 27.43 -6.57 -4.77
CA LEU A 158 28.45 -5.55 -4.53
C LEU A 158 28.77 -5.37 -3.03
N ASN A 159 28.01 -6.02 -2.15
CA ASN A 159 28.15 -5.98 -0.70
C ASN A 159 28.15 -4.55 -0.11
N ILE A 160 27.21 -3.72 -0.56
CA ILE A 160 27.08 -2.32 -0.13
C ILE A 160 26.07 -2.24 1.03
N ASP A 161 26.57 -2.33 2.27
CA ASP A 161 25.72 -2.45 3.46
C ASP A 161 24.76 -1.26 3.65
N ASP A 162 25.22 -0.02 3.44
CA ASP A 162 24.37 1.17 3.53
C ASP A 162 23.20 1.13 2.53
N ALA A 163 23.41 0.58 1.33
CA ALA A 163 22.38 0.44 0.32
C ALA A 163 21.40 -0.70 0.64
N LYS A 164 21.83 -1.75 1.37
CA LYS A 164 20.94 -2.81 1.86
C LYS A 164 19.88 -2.24 2.79
N ILE A 165 20.28 -1.34 3.70
CA ILE A 165 19.36 -0.65 4.63
C ILE A 165 18.26 0.10 3.85
N VAL A 166 18.64 0.86 2.81
CA VAL A 166 17.68 1.58 1.97
C VAL A 166 16.68 0.63 1.28
N ILE A 167 17.15 -0.53 0.82
CA ILE A 167 16.30 -1.55 0.17
C ILE A 167 15.36 -2.19 1.19
N GLU A 168 15.83 -2.52 2.38
CA GLU A 168 15.02 -3.10 3.46
C GLU A 168 13.92 -2.12 3.91
N ASP A 169 14.25 -0.85 4.10
CA ASP A 169 13.28 0.20 4.44
C ASP A 169 12.19 0.33 3.36
N TYR A 170 12.59 0.31 2.09
CA TYR A 170 11.66 0.36 0.98
C TYR A 170 10.74 -0.87 0.94
N LYS A 171 11.30 -2.07 1.14
CA LYS A 171 10.57 -3.33 1.20
C LYS A 171 9.54 -3.35 2.33
N GLY A 172 9.90 -2.85 3.52
CA GLY A 172 8.97 -2.69 4.63
C GLY A 172 7.79 -1.78 4.27
N ALA A 173 8.08 -0.64 3.63
CA ALA A 173 7.06 0.32 3.23
C ALA A 173 6.10 -0.21 2.14
N ILE A 174 6.60 -0.99 1.17
CA ILE A 174 5.74 -1.59 0.14
C ILE A 174 4.87 -2.72 0.70
N GLU A 175 5.36 -3.53 1.64
CA GLU A 175 4.53 -4.54 2.29
C GLU A 175 3.42 -3.93 3.14
N GLU A 176 3.66 -2.79 3.79
CA GLU A 176 2.61 -2.02 4.48
C GLU A 176 1.49 -1.60 3.51
N LEU A 177 1.85 -1.09 2.31
CA LEU A 177 0.87 -0.75 1.26
C LEU A 177 0.10 -2.00 0.80
N LYS A 178 0.78 -3.10 0.50
CA LYS A 178 0.14 -4.34 0.06
C LYS A 178 -0.83 -4.88 1.12
N MET A 179 -0.48 -4.80 2.40
CA MET A 179 -1.36 -5.21 3.49
C MET A 179 -2.63 -4.37 3.56
N LYS A 180 -2.51 -3.03 3.49
CA LYS A 180 -3.66 -2.12 3.47
C LYS A 180 -4.57 -2.37 2.26
N LEU A 181 -3.97 -2.55 1.08
CA LEU A 181 -4.72 -2.88 -0.14
C LEU A 181 -5.45 -4.22 -0.01
N ARG A 182 -4.76 -5.26 0.49
CA ARG A 182 -5.34 -6.59 0.72
C ARG A 182 -6.53 -6.53 1.66
N GLN A 183 -6.40 -5.82 2.79
CA GLN A 183 -7.47 -5.68 3.77
C GLN A 183 -8.69 -4.97 3.17
N PHE A 184 -8.46 -3.87 2.45
CA PHE A 184 -9.52 -3.12 1.79
C PHE A 184 -10.25 -3.96 0.73
N LEU A 185 -9.51 -4.54 -0.22
CA LEU A 185 -10.12 -5.32 -1.32
C LEU A 185 -10.86 -6.55 -0.80
N LYS A 186 -10.32 -7.27 0.20
CA LYS A 186 -11.05 -8.39 0.82
C LYS A 186 -12.35 -7.92 1.49
N GLY A 187 -12.31 -6.77 2.17
CA GLY A 187 -13.50 -6.16 2.76
C GLY A 187 -14.57 -5.86 1.71
N GLU A 188 -14.20 -5.24 0.59
CA GLU A 188 -15.15 -4.93 -0.49
C GLU A 188 -15.68 -6.18 -1.20
N LEU A 189 -14.83 -7.17 -1.46
CA LEU A 189 -15.25 -8.42 -2.08
C LEU A 189 -16.19 -9.23 -1.19
N SER A 190 -15.99 -9.19 0.13
CA SER A 190 -16.87 -9.89 1.08
C SER A 190 -18.30 -9.36 1.11
N LYS A 191 -18.51 -8.09 0.72
CA LYS A 191 -19.83 -7.46 0.62
C LYS A 191 -20.58 -7.90 -0.64
N ALA A 192 -19.87 -8.41 -1.64
CA ALA A 192 -20.44 -8.76 -2.94
C ALA A 192 -20.67 -10.28 -3.04
N LEU A 193 -21.87 -10.69 -3.48
CA LEU A 193 -22.27 -12.09 -3.61
C LEU A 193 -21.34 -12.84 -4.59
N SER A 194 -21.07 -14.12 -4.31
CA SER A 194 -19.94 -14.94 -4.76
C SER A 194 -19.80 -15.27 -6.27
N LEU A 195 -20.36 -14.47 -7.19
CA LEU A 195 -20.36 -14.71 -8.64
C LEU A 195 -19.68 -13.59 -9.45
N ILE A 196 -18.69 -12.90 -8.87
CA ILE A 196 -18.02 -11.80 -9.56
C ILE A 196 -16.99 -12.34 -10.55
N GLN A 197 -17.25 -12.14 -11.85
CA GLN A 197 -16.31 -12.46 -12.91
C GLN A 197 -15.47 -11.24 -13.35
N TYR A 198 -15.95 -10.03 -13.05
CA TYR A 198 -15.35 -8.76 -13.46
C TYR A 198 -15.31 -7.78 -12.27
N VAL A 199 -14.12 -7.26 -11.97
CA VAL A 199 -13.90 -6.19 -10.99
C VAL A 199 -13.31 -4.99 -11.70
N THR A 200 -13.92 -3.82 -11.50
CA THR A 200 -13.39 -2.55 -11.97
C THR A 200 -13.02 -1.70 -10.77
N ILE A 201 -11.73 -1.43 -10.59
CA ILE A 201 -11.24 -0.50 -9.57
C ILE A 201 -11.25 0.90 -10.15
N VAL A 202 -11.96 1.80 -9.49
CA VAL A 202 -12.04 3.20 -9.85
C VAL A 202 -11.09 3.98 -8.96
N VAL A 203 -10.16 4.71 -9.56
CA VAL A 203 -9.23 5.61 -8.87
C VAL A 203 -9.52 7.07 -9.18
N ASP A 204 -8.93 7.98 -8.42
CA ASP A 204 -9.11 9.43 -8.62
C ASP A 204 -8.73 9.86 -10.05
N LYS A 205 -9.41 10.89 -10.54
CA LYS A 205 -9.17 11.55 -11.83
C LYS A 205 -7.70 11.98 -12.00
N ASP A 206 -7.07 12.47 -10.94
CA ASP A 206 -5.71 13.02 -10.96
C ASP A 206 -4.60 11.94 -10.89
N THR A 207 -4.96 10.66 -10.90
CA THR A 207 -4.02 9.55 -10.72
C THR A 207 -3.12 9.36 -11.94
N ASN A 208 -1.79 9.39 -11.77
CA ASN A 208 -0.85 9.18 -12.88
C ASN A 208 -0.91 7.76 -13.49
N GLU A 209 -0.47 7.62 -14.74
CA GLU A 209 -0.47 6.33 -15.46
C GLU A 209 0.39 5.25 -14.79
N SER A 210 1.52 5.65 -14.22
CA SER A 210 2.37 4.76 -13.43
C SER A 210 1.63 4.19 -12.21
N VAL A 211 0.88 5.04 -11.51
CA VAL A 211 0.06 4.63 -10.35
C VAL A 211 -1.08 3.71 -10.77
N LEU A 212 -1.75 3.97 -11.90
CA LEU A 212 -2.78 3.09 -12.45
C LEU A 212 -2.23 1.67 -12.69
N LYS A 213 -1.04 1.58 -13.32
CA LYS A 213 -0.36 0.30 -13.56
C LYS A 213 -0.02 -0.41 -12.25
N ASP A 214 0.44 0.32 -11.23
CA ASP A 214 0.75 -0.27 -9.92
C ASP A 214 -0.50 -0.78 -9.22
N VAL A 215 -1.58 0.01 -9.21
CA VAL A 215 -2.86 -0.39 -8.63
C VAL A 215 -3.34 -1.65 -9.32
N LYS A 216 -3.28 -1.71 -10.66
CA LYS A 216 -3.66 -2.90 -11.43
C LYS A 216 -2.82 -4.12 -11.04
N LYS A 217 -1.50 -3.99 -11.05
CA LYS A 217 -0.57 -5.10 -10.73
C LYS A 217 -0.74 -5.60 -9.30
N LEU A 218 -0.76 -4.70 -8.32
CA LEU A 218 -0.88 -5.09 -6.92
C LEU A 218 -2.26 -5.65 -6.60
N SER A 219 -3.33 -5.08 -7.18
CA SER A 219 -4.68 -5.60 -6.96
C SER A 219 -4.88 -6.95 -7.63
N SER A 220 -4.29 -7.20 -8.82
CA SER A 220 -4.37 -8.52 -9.46
C SER A 220 -3.71 -9.62 -8.63
N ALA A 221 -2.68 -9.29 -7.84
CA ALA A 221 -2.06 -10.24 -6.91
C ALA A 221 -2.94 -10.57 -5.69
N VAL A 222 -3.95 -9.74 -5.39
CA VAL A 222 -4.90 -9.96 -4.30
C VAL A 222 -6.14 -10.73 -4.76
N LEU A 223 -6.56 -10.49 -6.01
CA LEU A 223 -7.79 -11.06 -6.57
C LEU A 223 -7.61 -12.52 -6.99
N PRO A 224 -8.68 -13.34 -6.94
CA PRO A 224 -8.64 -14.68 -7.50
C PRO A 224 -8.33 -14.67 -9.00
N HIS A 225 -7.56 -15.64 -9.49
CA HIS A 225 -7.12 -15.73 -10.89
C HIS A 225 -8.25 -15.75 -11.94
N TYR A 226 -9.46 -16.17 -11.56
CA TYR A 226 -10.62 -16.20 -12.46
C TYR A 226 -11.33 -14.84 -12.60
N VAL A 227 -10.98 -13.86 -11.78
CA VAL A 227 -11.54 -12.51 -11.81
C VAL A 227 -10.77 -11.67 -12.81
N LYS A 228 -11.49 -11.08 -13.78
CA LYS A 228 -10.90 -10.07 -14.66
C LYS A 228 -10.89 -8.72 -13.96
N LEU A 229 -9.71 -8.10 -13.92
CA LEU A 229 -9.50 -6.79 -13.30
C LEU A 229 -9.34 -5.70 -14.36
N ASN A 230 -10.15 -4.64 -14.23
CA ASN A 230 -9.92 -3.36 -14.88
C ASN A 230 -9.60 -2.27 -13.85
N VAL A 231 -8.83 -1.27 -14.25
CA VAL A 231 -8.56 -0.08 -13.42
C VAL A 231 -8.78 1.16 -14.29
N ILE A 232 -9.67 2.04 -13.85
CA ILE A 232 -10.07 3.23 -14.61
C ILE A 232 -10.03 4.47 -13.73
N ARG A 233 -9.88 5.65 -14.34
CA ARG A 233 -10.02 6.92 -13.61
C ARG A 233 -11.48 7.28 -13.48
N LEU A 234 -11.83 7.99 -12.42
CA LEU A 234 -13.18 8.50 -12.20
C LEU A 234 -13.71 9.31 -13.40
N TRP A 235 -12.84 10.07 -14.07
CA TRP A 235 -13.19 10.85 -15.27
C TRP A 235 -13.55 9.99 -16.49
N ASP A 236 -12.98 8.81 -16.62
CA ASP A 236 -13.25 7.92 -17.76
C ASP A 236 -14.69 7.38 -17.71
N ILE A 237 -15.24 7.25 -16.50
CA ILE A 237 -16.65 6.91 -16.27
C ILE A 237 -17.57 8.01 -16.81
N TRP A 238 -17.19 9.28 -16.64
CA TRP A 238 -18.01 10.42 -17.05
C TRP A 238 -17.96 10.58 -18.58
N LYS A 239 -16.80 10.34 -19.20
CA LYS A 239 -16.67 10.26 -20.67
C LYS A 239 -17.54 9.15 -21.25
N GLN A 240 -17.53 7.96 -20.66
CA GLN A 240 -18.37 6.85 -21.14
C GLN A 240 -19.87 7.17 -21.06
N LYS A 241 -20.30 7.91 -20.04
CA LYS A 241 -21.71 8.32 -19.88
C LYS A 241 -22.14 9.43 -20.86
N SER A 242 -21.21 10.28 -21.31
CA SER A 242 -21.50 11.37 -22.27
C SER A 242 -21.56 10.94 -23.73
N PHE A 243 -21.01 9.78 -24.11
CA PHE A 243 -21.07 9.29 -25.50
C PHE A 243 -22.34 8.48 -25.82
N THR A 244 -23.16 8.14 -24.82
CA THR A 244 -24.45 7.45 -25.04
C THR A 244 -25.62 8.41 -25.28
N ASP A 245 -25.45 9.71 -25.02
CA ASP A 245 -26.38 10.75 -25.48
C ASP A 245 -25.91 11.28 -26.83
N THR A 246 -26.14 10.50 -27.89
CA THR A 246 -26.09 11.06 -29.24
C THR A 246 -27.37 11.86 -29.45
N TYR A 247 -27.28 13.16 -29.13
CA TYR A 247 -28.17 14.16 -29.70
C TYR A 247 -28.05 14.07 -31.23
N VAL A 248 -29.10 13.58 -31.88
CA VAL A 248 -29.23 13.61 -33.33
C VAL A 248 -29.55 15.04 -33.71
N ASP A 249 -28.54 15.78 -34.13
CA ASP A 249 -28.71 17.13 -34.66
C ASP A 249 -29.41 17.02 -36.03
N PRO A 250 -30.58 17.64 -36.26
CA PRO A 250 -31.16 17.70 -37.58
C PRO A 250 -30.35 18.71 -38.39
N THR A 251 -29.56 18.21 -39.34
CA THR A 251 -28.88 19.05 -40.31
C THR A 251 -29.93 19.78 -41.16
N VAL A 252 -30.25 21.02 -40.79
CA VAL A 252 -30.91 21.99 -41.65
C VAL A 252 -29.88 22.42 -42.69
N GLN A 253 -29.98 21.85 -43.90
CA GLN A 253 -29.24 22.34 -45.05
C GLN A 253 -29.87 23.67 -45.50
N SER A 254 -29.34 24.78 -45.00
CA SER A 254 -29.52 26.08 -45.65
C SER A 254 -28.72 26.09 -46.95
N LYS A 255 -29.38 26.06 -48.09
CA LYS A 255 -28.80 26.52 -49.36
C LYS A 255 -29.68 27.61 -49.93
N ASP A 256 -29.43 28.83 -49.47
CA ASP A 256 -29.61 30.00 -50.30
C ASP A 256 -28.50 29.99 -51.36
N THR A 257 -28.88 29.85 -52.63
CA THR A 257 -28.07 30.36 -53.73
C THR A 257 -29.01 30.87 -54.80
N THR A 258 -29.06 32.20 -54.84
CA THR A 258 -29.76 33.03 -55.80
C THR A 258 -29.33 32.76 -57.24
N VAL A 259 -30.34 32.78 -58.10
CA VAL A 259 -30.35 32.63 -59.56
C VAL A 259 -29.42 33.61 -60.29
N SER A 260 -28.74 33.12 -61.33
CA SER A 260 -28.62 33.84 -62.62
C SER A 260 -28.36 32.88 -63.80
N PRO A 261 -28.91 33.16 -65.00
CA PRO A 261 -29.14 32.18 -66.04
C PRO A 261 -28.11 32.24 -67.17
N LYS A 262 -27.83 31.11 -67.84
CA LYS A 262 -27.27 31.15 -69.20
C LYS A 262 -27.77 30.00 -70.05
N VAL A 263 -28.30 30.42 -71.20
CA VAL A 263 -28.99 29.69 -72.26
C VAL A 263 -28.01 28.95 -73.17
N SER A 264 -28.39 27.73 -73.59
CA SER A 264 -28.12 27.14 -74.93
C SER A 264 -28.94 25.85 -75.04
N ALA A 265 -30.09 25.81 -75.71
CA ALA A 265 -30.32 25.70 -77.15
C ALA A 265 -30.09 24.30 -77.74
N GLY A 266 -31.19 23.68 -78.21
CA GLY A 266 -31.24 22.72 -79.33
C GLY A 266 -31.74 21.30 -78.98
N THR A 267 -32.97 20.92 -79.34
CA THR A 267 -33.34 20.08 -80.55
C THR A 267 -33.52 18.61 -80.11
N THR A 268 -34.57 17.80 -80.31
CA THR A 268 -35.74 17.73 -81.22
C THR A 268 -36.71 16.63 -80.73
N GLU A 269 -37.98 16.74 -81.16
CA GLU A 269 -38.95 15.68 -81.55
C GLU A 269 -39.37 14.61 -80.51
N SER A 270 -40.60 14.70 -79.98
CA SER A 270 -41.84 14.13 -80.54
C SER A 270 -41.90 12.60 -80.44
N VAL A 271 -42.83 12.06 -79.65
CA VAL A 271 -43.87 11.11 -80.11
C VAL A 271 -45.01 11.15 -79.09
N SER A 272 -46.17 11.48 -79.64
CA SER A 272 -47.49 11.44 -79.04
C SER A 272 -47.99 10.00 -79.00
N HIS A 273 -48.55 9.55 -77.87
CA HIS A 273 -49.58 8.51 -77.88
C HIS A 273 -50.67 8.84 -76.86
N SER A 274 -51.79 9.30 -77.40
CA SER A 274 -53.09 9.37 -76.78
C SER A 274 -53.68 7.98 -76.56
N TYR A 275 -54.30 7.75 -75.40
CA TYR A 275 -55.45 6.86 -75.20
C TYR A 275 -56.33 7.55 -74.16
N GLN A 276 -57.41 8.21 -74.61
CA GLN A 276 -58.79 7.72 -74.60
C GLN A 276 -59.34 7.54 -73.18
N GLU A 277 -60.23 8.47 -72.83
CA GLU A 277 -61.17 8.42 -71.72
C GLU A 277 -62.10 7.21 -71.90
N GLU A 278 -62.06 6.27 -70.95
CA GLU A 278 -63.17 5.37 -70.67
C GLU A 278 -63.73 5.74 -69.30
N GLU A 279 -64.87 6.42 -69.31
CA GLU A 279 -65.77 6.50 -68.16
C GLU A 279 -66.35 5.11 -67.90
N GLU A 280 -65.85 4.43 -66.88
CA GLU A 280 -66.58 3.34 -66.21
C GLU A 280 -66.93 3.79 -64.79
N ASN A 281 -68.19 4.21 -64.62
CA ASN A 281 -68.81 4.44 -63.33
C ASN A 281 -69.28 3.11 -62.72
N THR A 282 -68.52 2.58 -61.76
CA THR A 282 -68.88 1.58 -60.72
C THR A 282 -67.60 1.35 -59.89
N ASP A 283 -67.39 1.64 -58.60
CA ASP A 283 -68.23 1.90 -57.43
C ASP A 283 -67.45 2.87 -56.49
N ASN A 284 -67.80 4.16 -56.49
CA ASN A 284 -67.06 5.19 -55.72
C ASN A 284 -67.41 5.22 -54.21
N GLU A 285 -68.42 4.48 -53.76
CA GLU A 285 -68.87 4.54 -52.35
C GLU A 285 -67.97 3.74 -51.40
N ASP A 286 -67.45 2.57 -51.82
CA ASP A 286 -66.63 1.71 -50.96
C ASP A 286 -65.22 2.30 -50.71
N GLU A 287 -64.64 2.98 -51.70
CA GLU A 287 -63.33 3.62 -51.57
C GLU A 287 -63.40 4.89 -50.70
N VAL A 288 -64.49 5.66 -50.81
CA VAL A 288 -64.79 6.81 -49.94
C VAL A 288 -65.05 6.35 -48.51
N MET A 289 -65.76 5.24 -48.31
CA MET A 289 -66.01 4.66 -46.98
C MET A 289 -64.70 4.20 -46.32
N LEU A 290 -63.80 3.56 -47.07
CA LEU A 290 -62.50 3.14 -46.58
C LEU A 290 -61.59 4.32 -46.21
N LEU A 291 -61.62 5.40 -47.00
CA LEU A 291 -60.88 6.64 -46.70
C LEU A 291 -61.43 7.33 -45.45
N GLN A 292 -62.76 7.38 -45.26
CA GLN A 292 -63.37 7.93 -44.05
C GLN A 292 -63.01 7.12 -42.79
N GLU A 293 -62.98 5.79 -42.89
CA GLU A 293 -62.55 4.90 -41.81
C GLU A 293 -61.08 5.14 -41.43
N LYS A 294 -60.19 5.32 -42.43
CA LYS A 294 -58.77 5.67 -42.21
C LYS A 294 -58.60 7.03 -41.55
N VAL A 295 -59.36 8.05 -41.98
CA VAL A 295 -59.34 9.38 -41.36
C VAL A 295 -59.76 9.32 -39.90
N LYS A 296 -60.81 8.56 -39.56
CA LYS A 296 -61.22 8.34 -38.17
C LYS A 296 -60.13 7.66 -37.33
N ARG A 297 -59.42 6.67 -37.89
CA ARG A 297 -58.31 6.01 -37.19
C ARG A 297 -57.14 6.96 -36.93
N ILE A 298 -56.76 7.78 -37.92
CA ILE A 298 -55.70 8.77 -37.76
C ILE A 298 -56.08 9.83 -36.71
N GLN A 299 -57.32 10.32 -36.73
CA GLN A 299 -57.81 11.25 -35.71
C GLN A 299 -57.75 10.66 -34.30
N LYS A 300 -58.10 9.37 -34.16
CA LYS A 300 -58.01 8.67 -32.88
C LYS A 300 -56.55 8.52 -32.41
N GLN A 301 -55.65 8.12 -33.30
CA GLN A 301 -54.21 7.99 -32.99
C GLN A 301 -53.59 9.35 -32.60
N LEU A 302 -53.97 10.41 -33.29
CA LEU A 302 -53.49 11.77 -33.00
C LEU A 302 -53.93 12.23 -31.59
N GLU A 303 -55.14 11.86 -31.16
CA GLU A 303 -55.62 12.22 -29.83
C GLU A 303 -54.94 11.38 -28.72
N GLU A 304 -54.71 10.09 -28.97
CA GLU A 304 -53.92 9.22 -28.09
C GLU A 304 -52.47 9.73 -27.93
N GLU A 305 -51.85 10.21 -29.01
CA GLU A 305 -50.49 10.76 -29.01
C GLU A 305 -50.40 12.08 -28.23
N LYS A 306 -51.41 12.97 -28.34
CA LYS A 306 -51.49 14.18 -27.51
C LYS A 306 -51.62 13.85 -26.02
N GLU A 307 -52.42 12.85 -25.66
CA GLU A 307 -52.58 12.43 -24.27
C GLU A 307 -51.28 11.84 -23.71
N LEU A 308 -50.56 11.05 -24.53
CA LEU A 308 -49.24 10.52 -24.19
C LEU A 308 -48.22 11.65 -23.97
N HIS A 309 -48.20 12.64 -24.86
CA HIS A 309 -47.29 13.78 -24.77
C HIS A 309 -47.52 14.62 -23.50
N GLU A 310 -48.77 14.83 -23.12
CA GLU A 310 -49.10 15.55 -21.87
C GLU A 310 -48.69 14.75 -20.62
N LYS A 311 -48.87 13.41 -20.63
CA LYS A 311 -48.37 12.53 -19.56
C LYS A 311 -46.85 12.54 -19.46
N GLU A 312 -46.14 12.51 -20.58
CA GLU A 312 -44.68 12.57 -20.63
C GLU A 312 -44.15 13.90 -20.06
N LYS A 313 -44.82 15.01 -20.38
CA LYS A 313 -44.51 16.33 -19.84
C LYS A 313 -44.72 16.42 -18.33
N GLN A 314 -45.77 15.78 -17.80
CA GLN A 314 -46.01 15.68 -16.36
C GLN A 314 -44.94 14.85 -15.65
N LEU A 315 -44.54 13.71 -16.23
CA LEU A 315 -43.46 12.88 -15.71
C LEU A 315 -42.12 13.64 -15.67
N HIS A 316 -41.77 14.37 -16.74
CA HIS A 316 -40.58 15.21 -16.77
C HIS A 316 -40.60 16.29 -15.67
N LYS A 317 -41.77 16.92 -15.45
CA LYS A 317 -41.94 17.92 -14.40
C LYS A 317 -41.81 17.32 -12.99
N GLN A 318 -42.26 16.08 -12.79
CA GLN A 318 -42.09 15.37 -11.53
C GLN A 318 -40.63 14.99 -11.30
N ALA A 319 -39.99 14.35 -12.28
CA ALA A 319 -38.58 13.96 -12.20
C ALA A 319 -37.69 15.17 -11.90
N LYS A 320 -37.94 16.32 -12.55
CA LYS A 320 -37.20 17.56 -12.28
C LYS A 320 -37.33 18.02 -10.83
N ARG A 321 -38.53 17.93 -10.23
CA ARG A 321 -38.75 18.30 -8.82
C ARG A 321 -38.02 17.35 -7.86
N GLU A 322 -38.07 16.05 -8.13
CA GLU A 322 -37.37 15.04 -7.32
C GLU A 322 -35.85 15.28 -7.36
N TYR A 323 -35.28 15.56 -8.54
CA TYR A 323 -33.86 15.93 -8.66
C TYR A 323 -33.51 17.24 -7.93
N GLU A 324 -34.38 18.25 -7.99
CA GLU A 324 -34.16 19.52 -7.27
C GLU A 324 -34.19 19.32 -5.75
N GLU A 325 -35.09 18.49 -5.24
CA GLU A 325 -35.18 18.14 -3.82
C GLU A 325 -33.96 17.34 -3.33
N GLU A 326 -33.47 16.39 -4.13
CA GLU A 326 -32.27 15.60 -3.83
C GLU A 326 -31.02 16.50 -3.75
N ILE A 327 -30.85 17.42 -4.70
CA ILE A 327 -29.76 18.40 -4.67
C ILE A 327 -29.86 19.28 -3.42
N LEU A 328 -31.06 19.71 -3.05
CA LEU A 328 -31.28 20.54 -1.86
C LEU A 328 -30.93 19.78 -0.57
N GLN A 329 -31.26 18.48 -0.51
CA GLN A 329 -30.93 17.61 0.61
C GLN A 329 -29.42 17.39 0.72
N GLN A 330 -28.74 17.08 -0.39
CA GLN A 330 -27.28 16.94 -0.42
C GLN A 330 -26.58 18.23 0.04
N LYS A 331 -27.08 19.40 -0.36
CA LYS A 331 -26.54 20.70 0.10
C LYS A 331 -26.67 20.88 1.62
N ARG A 332 -27.79 20.47 2.22
CA ARG A 332 -27.94 20.53 3.69
C ARG A 332 -26.95 19.63 4.40
N GLU A 333 -26.72 18.42 3.88
CA GLU A 333 -25.75 17.48 4.44
C GLU A 333 -24.31 18.00 4.34
N VAL A 334 -23.96 18.65 3.24
CA VAL A 334 -22.64 19.29 3.08
C VAL A 334 -22.43 20.39 4.12
N ILE A 335 -23.41 21.27 4.33
CA ILE A 335 -23.33 22.35 5.33
C ILE A 335 -23.14 21.77 6.74
N GLN A 336 -23.92 20.74 7.11
CA GLN A 336 -23.77 20.08 8.41
C GLN A 336 -22.40 19.42 8.58
N ASN A 337 -21.85 18.84 7.51
CA ASN A 337 -20.53 18.23 7.55
C ASN A 337 -19.43 19.28 7.68
N GLU A 338 -19.56 20.46 7.04
CA GLU A 338 -18.62 21.58 7.21
C GLU A 338 -18.60 22.09 8.65
N GLU A 339 -19.77 22.25 9.29
CA GLU A 339 -19.87 22.62 10.72
C GLU A 339 -19.20 21.58 11.63
N ARG A 340 -19.39 20.28 11.34
CA ARG A 340 -18.71 19.20 12.07
C ARG A 340 -17.20 19.21 11.87
N ILE A 341 -16.71 19.54 10.68
CA ILE A 341 -15.27 19.66 10.43
C ILE A 341 -14.68 20.85 11.20
N ALA A 342 -15.39 21.98 11.24
CA ALA A 342 -14.94 23.16 11.98
C ALA A 342 -14.79 22.85 13.48
N THR A 343 -15.79 22.23 14.10
CA THR A 343 -15.75 21.84 15.52
C THR A 343 -14.65 20.81 15.81
N LEU A 344 -14.45 19.81 14.93
CA LEU A 344 -13.36 18.86 15.07
C LEU A 344 -11.98 19.50 14.95
N THR A 345 -11.85 20.53 14.10
CA THR A 345 -10.59 21.27 13.92
C THR A 345 -10.24 22.07 15.17
N GLU A 346 -11.22 22.73 15.79
CA GLU A 346 -11.02 23.46 17.04
C GLU A 346 -10.56 22.53 18.18
N LEU A 347 -11.22 21.38 18.33
CA LEU A 347 -10.80 20.34 19.29
C LEU A 347 -9.39 19.80 19.01
N HIS A 348 -9.01 19.68 17.74
CA HIS A 348 -7.68 19.21 17.35
C HIS A 348 -6.58 20.19 17.79
N GLU A 349 -6.79 21.48 17.58
CA GLU A 349 -5.87 22.53 18.02
C GLU A 349 -5.74 22.57 19.54
N GLU A 350 -6.84 22.39 20.28
CA GLU A 350 -6.82 22.31 21.75
C GLU A 350 -5.96 21.12 22.23
N VAL A 351 -6.14 19.94 21.62
CA VAL A 351 -5.35 18.74 21.95
C VAL A 351 -3.87 18.93 21.62
N ILE A 352 -3.53 19.58 20.50
CA ILE A 352 -2.15 19.91 20.16
C ILE A 352 -1.54 20.83 21.23
N GLY A 353 -2.27 21.85 21.66
CA GLY A 353 -1.83 22.76 22.73
C GLY A 353 -1.52 22.03 24.04
N LEU A 354 -2.42 21.13 24.47
CA LEU A 354 -2.23 20.32 25.67
C LEU A 354 -1.03 19.36 25.56
N LEU A 355 -0.84 18.74 24.39
CA LEU A 355 0.32 17.86 24.16
C LEU A 355 1.64 18.62 24.22
N LYS A 356 1.69 19.84 23.69
CA LYS A 356 2.88 20.69 23.76
C LYS A 356 3.22 21.07 25.21
N LEU A 357 2.22 21.52 25.98
CA LEU A 357 2.39 21.84 27.40
C LEU A 357 2.91 20.63 28.19
N LYS A 358 2.34 19.45 27.96
CA LYS A 358 2.77 18.21 28.62
C LYS A 358 4.19 17.79 28.21
N GLY A 359 4.58 18.06 26.97
CA GLY A 359 5.96 17.87 26.50
C GLY A 359 6.95 18.75 27.27
N GLU A 360 6.63 20.04 27.42
CA GLU A 360 7.45 21.00 28.18
C GLU A 360 7.59 20.58 29.65
N GLN A 361 6.49 20.16 30.31
CA GLN A 361 6.52 19.63 31.69
C GLN A 361 7.40 18.38 31.84
N ASN A 362 7.38 17.48 30.84
CA ASN A 362 8.20 16.27 30.89
C ASN A 362 9.70 16.58 30.76
N GLU A 363 10.09 17.56 29.93
CA GLU A 363 11.49 17.97 29.80
C GLU A 363 11.99 18.67 31.08
N GLU A 364 11.14 19.48 31.73
CA GLU A 364 11.46 20.09 33.04
C GLU A 364 11.70 19.00 34.11
N LEU A 365 10.78 18.04 34.24
CA LEU A 365 10.93 16.91 35.16
C LEU A 365 12.19 16.07 34.89
N LYS A 366 12.56 15.93 33.61
CA LYS A 366 13.77 15.20 33.21
C LYS A 366 15.03 15.95 33.63
N SER A 367 15.05 17.26 33.44
CA SER A 367 16.14 18.14 33.89
C SER A 367 16.30 18.10 35.42
N ASP A 368 15.20 18.19 36.17
CA ASP A 368 15.22 18.12 37.64
C ASP A 368 15.71 16.78 38.16
N ASN A 369 15.28 15.68 37.52
CA ASN A 369 15.78 14.34 37.85
C ASN A 369 17.28 14.20 37.56
N GLU A 370 17.77 14.75 36.45
CA GLU A 370 19.20 14.72 36.12
C GLU A 370 20.03 15.52 37.14
N LEU A 371 19.55 16.68 37.57
CA LEU A 371 20.18 17.49 38.61
C LEU A 371 20.24 16.72 39.94
N THR A 372 19.13 16.07 40.32
CA THR A 372 19.02 15.28 41.55
C THR A 372 19.98 14.09 41.52
N HIS A 373 20.09 13.39 40.39
CA HIS A 373 21.03 12.29 40.23
C HIS A 373 22.49 12.75 40.37
N LYS A 374 22.85 13.87 39.76
CA LYS A 374 24.20 14.45 39.90
C LYS A 374 24.53 14.83 41.34
N GLN A 375 23.56 15.36 42.10
CA GLN A 375 23.76 15.66 43.52
C GLN A 375 23.99 14.40 44.35
N LEU A 376 23.17 13.36 44.15
CA LEU A 376 23.32 12.07 44.83
C LEU A 376 24.66 11.39 44.51
N GLU A 377 25.12 11.49 43.26
CA GLU A 377 26.39 10.91 42.85
C GLU A 377 27.58 11.60 43.53
N LYS A 378 27.52 12.94 43.66
CA LYS A 378 28.52 13.70 44.42
C LYS A 378 28.52 13.35 45.92
N GLU A 379 27.35 13.23 46.54
CA GLU A 379 27.25 12.82 47.95
C GLU A 379 27.81 11.41 48.16
N LYS A 380 27.56 10.50 47.22
CA LYS A 380 28.10 9.14 47.24
C LYS A 380 29.62 9.14 47.17
N GLU A 381 30.23 9.93 46.28
CA GLU A 381 31.69 10.08 46.18
C GLU A 381 32.28 10.66 47.49
N ASP A 382 31.62 11.65 48.09
CA ASP A 382 32.04 12.23 49.37
C ASP A 382 32.00 11.22 50.52
N LEU A 383 30.94 10.40 50.58
CA LEU A 383 30.82 9.33 51.57
C LEU A 383 31.86 8.23 51.33
N GLN A 384 32.13 7.86 50.08
CA GLN A 384 33.17 6.88 49.75
C GLN A 384 34.56 7.35 50.19
N ARG A 385 34.89 8.64 49.99
CA ARG A 385 36.13 9.23 50.49
C ARG A 385 36.23 9.15 52.01
N LYS A 386 35.17 9.53 52.73
CA LYS A 386 35.15 9.43 54.20
C LYS A 386 35.32 8.00 54.70
N ILE A 387 34.71 7.02 54.03
CA ILE A 387 34.89 5.59 54.37
C ILE A 387 36.35 5.18 54.17
N HIS A 388 36.96 5.56 53.06
CA HIS A 388 38.37 5.27 52.80
C HIS A 388 39.29 5.89 53.86
N ASP A 389 39.08 7.16 54.21
CA ASP A 389 39.87 7.85 55.23
C ASP A 389 39.74 7.16 56.60
N LEU A 390 38.52 6.81 57.01
CA LEU A 390 38.26 6.08 58.26
C LEU A 390 38.87 4.68 58.25
N GLN A 391 38.85 3.98 57.12
CA GLN A 391 39.52 2.68 56.98
C GLN A 391 41.04 2.81 57.16
N GLN A 392 41.64 3.85 56.59
CA GLN A 392 43.06 4.13 56.72
C GLN A 392 43.45 4.50 58.16
N GLU A 393 42.64 5.33 58.83
CA GLU A 393 42.84 5.64 60.25
C GLU A 393 42.73 4.40 61.13
N LEU A 394 41.73 3.54 60.87
CA LEU A 394 41.55 2.28 61.61
C LEU A 394 42.76 1.35 61.46
N GLU A 395 43.32 1.26 60.25
CA GLU A 395 44.51 0.44 59.98
C GLU A 395 45.76 0.99 60.68
N GLN A 396 45.94 2.31 60.70
CA GLN A 396 47.02 2.95 61.48
C GLN A 396 46.89 2.69 62.98
N VAL A 397 45.69 2.81 63.53
CA VAL A 397 45.42 2.54 64.95
C VAL A 397 45.67 1.07 65.29
N SER A 398 45.25 0.14 64.41
CA SER A 398 45.50 -1.30 64.57
C SER A 398 47.00 -1.63 64.62
N VAL A 399 47.78 -1.08 63.70
CA VAL A 399 49.25 -1.26 63.68
C VAL A 399 49.89 -0.68 64.94
N HIS A 400 49.44 0.50 65.39
CA HIS A 400 49.95 1.12 66.62
C HIS A 400 49.68 0.26 67.86
N CYS A 401 48.45 -0.25 68.02
CA CYS A 401 48.09 -1.13 69.12
C CYS A 401 48.91 -2.42 69.15
N ASN A 402 49.14 -3.05 67.99
CA ASN A 402 49.98 -4.26 67.90
C ASN A 402 51.44 -3.99 68.31
N TYR A 403 51.99 -2.84 67.92
CA TYR A 403 53.32 -2.42 68.36
C TYR A 403 53.39 -2.19 69.88
N THR A 404 52.36 -1.57 70.48
CA THR A 404 52.34 -1.35 71.93
C THR A 404 52.25 -2.65 72.73
N ILE A 405 51.45 -3.62 72.27
CA ILE A 405 51.31 -4.94 72.91
C ILE A 405 52.66 -5.67 72.90
N THR A 406 53.28 -5.78 71.73
CA THR A 406 54.59 -6.46 71.58
C THR A 406 55.70 -5.78 72.39
N GLN A 407 55.69 -4.45 72.49
CA GLN A 407 56.62 -3.71 73.35
C GLN A 407 56.43 -4.03 74.84
N SER A 408 55.17 -4.13 75.30
CA SER A 408 54.86 -4.47 76.69
C SER A 408 55.28 -5.89 77.05
N GLU A 409 55.06 -6.87 76.16
CA GLU A 409 55.50 -8.26 76.32
C GLU A 409 57.04 -8.34 76.42
N LEU A 410 57.76 -7.64 75.53
CA LEU A 410 59.22 -7.62 75.55
C LEU A 410 59.77 -7.01 76.85
N GLN A 411 59.14 -5.95 77.37
CA GLN A 411 59.52 -5.35 78.65
C GLN A 411 59.31 -6.29 79.84
N SER A 412 58.21 -7.06 79.83
CA SER A 412 57.95 -8.08 80.85
C SER A 412 59.03 -9.18 80.84
N GLU A 413 59.40 -9.68 79.66
CA GLU A 413 60.43 -10.71 79.49
C GLU A 413 61.81 -10.21 79.96
N ILE A 414 62.17 -8.98 79.60
CA ILE A 414 63.42 -8.34 80.06
C ILE A 414 63.44 -8.23 81.59
N GLN A 415 62.33 -7.85 82.21
CA GLN A 415 62.24 -7.74 83.66
C GLN A 415 62.39 -9.11 84.34
N LYS A 416 61.83 -10.16 83.76
CA LYS A 416 61.98 -11.54 84.24
C LYS A 416 63.44 -11.99 84.19
N ILE A 417 64.12 -11.79 83.07
CA ILE A 417 65.56 -12.09 82.91
C ILE A 417 66.40 -11.31 83.92
N LYS A 418 66.08 -10.05 84.16
CA LYS A 418 66.79 -9.21 85.13
C LYS A 418 66.65 -9.75 86.56
N ASN A 419 65.45 -10.19 86.94
CA ASN A 419 65.20 -10.81 88.24
C ASN A 419 65.96 -12.13 88.39
N GLU A 420 65.95 -12.99 87.37
CA GLU A 420 66.70 -14.24 87.34
C GLU A 420 68.22 -14.00 87.48
N ASN A 421 68.75 -13.01 86.75
CA ASN A 421 70.16 -12.62 86.87
C ASN A 421 70.50 -12.15 88.29
N GLU A 422 69.62 -11.41 88.97
CA GLU A 422 69.84 -11.00 90.36
C GLU A 422 69.91 -12.21 91.32
N ILE A 423 69.06 -13.22 91.09
CA ILE A 423 69.10 -14.49 91.83
C ILE A 423 70.42 -15.21 91.57
N PHE A 424 70.85 -15.31 90.31
CA PHE A 424 72.14 -15.90 89.94
C PHE A 424 73.31 -15.17 90.59
N GLN A 425 73.29 -13.84 90.65
CA GLN A 425 74.34 -13.06 91.32
C GLN A 425 74.36 -13.33 92.83
N LYS A 426 73.20 -13.47 93.48
CA LYS A 426 73.11 -13.84 94.90
C LYS A 426 73.66 -15.24 95.14
N GLN A 427 73.28 -16.22 94.31
CA GLN A 427 73.81 -17.59 94.37
C GLN A 427 75.32 -17.63 94.15
N ARG A 428 75.84 -16.90 93.16
CA ARG A 428 77.27 -16.78 92.89
C ARG A 428 78.02 -16.20 94.09
N LYS A 429 77.51 -15.14 94.72
CA LYS A 429 78.11 -14.57 95.94
C LYS A 429 78.13 -15.58 97.09
N ALA A 430 77.05 -16.34 97.29
CA ALA A 430 76.99 -17.38 98.32
C ALA A 430 78.02 -18.48 98.09
N LEU A 431 78.17 -18.95 96.83
CA LEU A 431 79.18 -19.94 96.46
C LEU A 431 80.61 -19.44 96.68
N ILE A 432 80.89 -18.17 96.37
CA ILE A 432 82.20 -17.55 96.66
C ILE A 432 82.48 -17.57 98.16
N LEU A 433 81.52 -17.15 98.98
CA LEU A 433 81.66 -17.12 100.43
C LEU A 433 81.87 -18.52 101.03
N GLU A 434 81.15 -19.53 100.51
CA GLU A 434 81.32 -20.92 100.95
C GLU A 434 82.69 -21.48 100.53
N ASN A 435 83.17 -21.13 99.34
CA ASN A 435 84.54 -21.48 98.92
C ASN A 435 85.59 -20.83 99.85
N GLU A 436 85.41 -19.57 100.24
CA GLU A 436 86.30 -18.90 101.20
C GLU A 436 86.29 -19.58 102.58
N ARG A 437 85.11 -20.03 103.04
CA ARG A 437 84.95 -20.82 104.26
C ARG A 437 85.69 -22.16 104.18
N LEU A 438 85.50 -22.92 103.11
CA LEU A 438 86.17 -24.21 102.89
C LEU A 438 87.69 -24.06 102.85
N MET A 439 88.20 -23.00 102.20
CA MET A 439 89.63 -22.68 102.17
C MET A 439 90.18 -22.37 103.57
N SER A 440 89.41 -21.72 104.43
CA SER A 440 89.79 -21.45 105.81
C SER A 440 89.87 -22.74 106.64
N LEU A 441 88.89 -23.63 106.52
CA LEU A 441 88.89 -24.94 107.18
C LEU A 441 90.05 -25.83 106.71
N LEU A 442 90.39 -25.81 105.42
CA LEU A 442 91.57 -26.52 104.89
C LEU A 442 92.88 -26.01 105.50
N LYS A 443 93.01 -24.69 105.69
CA LYS A 443 94.17 -24.12 106.39
C LYS A 443 94.25 -24.58 107.85
N GLU A 444 93.12 -24.63 108.54
CA GLU A 444 93.04 -25.08 109.94
C GLU A 444 93.37 -26.57 110.08
N TYR A 445 92.83 -27.42 109.21
CA TYR A 445 93.15 -28.86 109.15
C TYR A 445 94.65 -29.11 108.86
N ASN A 446 95.23 -28.36 107.92
CA ASN A 446 96.67 -28.41 107.66
C ASN A 446 97.51 -27.93 108.86
N GLY A 447 97.01 -26.95 109.65
CA GLY A 447 97.64 -26.54 110.91
C GLY A 447 97.62 -27.64 111.97
N ILE A 448 96.51 -28.39 112.09
CA ILE A 448 96.39 -29.55 113.01
C ILE A 448 97.31 -30.70 112.58
N LEU A 449 97.47 -30.96 111.28
CA LEU A 449 98.41 -31.96 110.75
C LEU A 449 99.88 -31.63 111.01
N ILE A 450 100.24 -30.34 111.10
CA ILE A 450 101.58 -29.90 111.50
C ILE A 450 101.80 -30.16 113.00
N ILE A 451 100.77 -30.01 113.85
CA ILE A 451 100.86 -30.28 115.29
C ILE A 451 100.93 -31.80 115.57
N ASN A 452 100.22 -32.63 114.80
CA ASN A 452 100.23 -34.10 114.94
C ASN A 452 101.47 -34.80 114.33
N ASN A 453 102.34 -34.09 113.60
CA ASN A 453 103.62 -34.63 113.12
C ASN A 453 104.80 -34.36 114.09
N TYR A 454 104.54 -33.79 115.27
CA TYR A 454 105.54 -33.50 116.30
C TYR A 454 105.30 -34.22 117.64
N TYR A 455 104.46 -35.27 117.66
CA TYR A 455 104.35 -36.22 118.79
C TYR A 455 104.81 -37.61 118.40
#